data_AF-A0A5J4X9B2-F1
#
_entry.id   AF-A0A5J4X9B2-F1
#
_cell.length_a   1.000
_cell.length_b   1.000
_cell.length_c   1.000
_cell.angle_alpha   90.00
_cell.angle_beta   90.00
_cell.angle_gamma   90.00
#
_symmetry.space_group_name_H-M   'P 1'
#
loop_
_entity.id
_entity.type
_entity.pdbx_description
1 polymer ?
#
loop_
_entity_poly.entity_id
_entity_poly.type
_entity_poly.pdbx_seq_one_letter_code
_entity_poly.pdbx_strand_id
1 'polypeptide(L)'
;MRAPTTICTHLDLADYKRFIRNHIIQMQEKTIMDTKEKIVGIFSIMIQVFRLPHAGACGGRTIPSLKKHIMRREIRYIDPEKNNQNLCFFLAYSFITMPDIKAEVAADSSAIAAKCFKEHSRITESKRLFQRIYGKKIDDNYNGFNFATEADQFIQNENLNINVCAYEETTATSTTTNSGSYYLWKQYRRNEQNEQTKDFNVLLITDTINEIQTAQVFYINDVEALTGLKYCPICGVQLDKSEPFPQEAFRNSIRNKNISTIKYHNYLAVAQQISNRWDYLRHYNIVDTRFMMEPVDYLIDIFFNYKIDMLQFMSMSACANAIKHAVVYWDFKLDQDYTPKDDYASFILNQNYWNIKVQNYLEQDKKRNRDTSNNIKESD
;
A
#
# COMPACT_ATOMS: atom_id res chain seq x y z
N MET A 1 -8.40 -19.41 9.72
CA MET A 1 -7.25 -20.11 10.33
C MET A 1 -7.69 -20.66 11.68
N ARG A 2 -7.28 -21.87 12.06
CA ARG A 2 -7.63 -22.45 13.37
C ARG A 2 -6.86 -21.71 14.47
N ALA A 3 -7.52 -21.33 15.55
CA ALA A 3 -6.84 -20.71 16.70
C ALA A 3 -5.81 -21.67 17.30
N PRO A 4 -4.66 -21.17 17.79
CA PRO A 4 -3.65 -22.03 18.39
C PRO A 4 -4.19 -22.73 19.64
N THR A 5 -3.82 -23.99 19.81
CA THR A 5 -4.08 -24.81 21.00
C THR A 5 -2.94 -24.67 22.02
N THR A 6 -3.19 -25.03 23.28
CA THR A 6 -2.18 -25.07 24.35
C THR A 6 -0.92 -25.81 23.89
N ILE A 7 0.25 -25.19 24.09
CA ILE A 7 1.54 -25.74 23.65
C ILE A 7 2.00 -26.80 24.65
N CYS A 8 1.79 -28.07 24.34
CA CYS A 8 2.19 -29.18 25.22
C CYS A 8 3.31 -30.03 24.63
N THR A 9 3.46 -30.03 23.30
CA THR A 9 4.44 -30.85 22.58
C THR A 9 5.26 -30.01 21.59
N HIS A 10 6.38 -30.57 21.11
CA HIS A 10 7.18 -29.94 20.04
C HIS A 10 6.42 -29.79 18.71
N LEU A 11 5.40 -30.62 18.46
CA LEU A 11 4.54 -30.49 17.29
C LEU A 11 3.66 -29.24 17.42
N ASP A 12 3.07 -29.02 18.60
CA ASP A 12 2.25 -27.84 18.89
C ASP A 12 3.07 -26.55 18.79
N LEU A 13 4.35 -26.61 19.20
CA LEU A 13 5.29 -25.50 19.09
C LEU A 13 5.53 -25.09 17.63
N ALA A 14 5.71 -26.06 16.73
CA ALA A 14 5.91 -25.79 15.31
C ALA A 14 4.64 -25.18 14.66
N ASP A 15 3.46 -25.68 15.04
CA ASP A 15 2.19 -25.13 14.59
C ASP A 15 1.92 -23.73 15.14
N TYR A 16 2.30 -23.44 16.39
CA TYR A 16 2.23 -22.11 16.98
C TYR A 16 3.15 -21.11 16.27
N LYS A 17 4.42 -21.49 16.01
CA LYS A 17 5.36 -20.67 15.21
C LYS A 17 4.78 -20.35 13.82
N ARG A 18 4.15 -21.34 13.17
CA ARG A 18 3.46 -21.15 11.87
C ARG A 18 2.27 -20.20 11.97
N PHE A 19 1.47 -20.29 13.05
CA PHE A 19 0.33 -19.40 13.28
C PHE A 19 0.76 -17.94 13.45
N ILE A 20 1.75 -17.66 14.30
CA ILE A 20 2.26 -16.30 14.56
C ILE A 20 2.83 -15.67 13.28
N ARG A 21 3.61 -16.42 12.49
CA ARG A 21 4.14 -15.96 11.19
C ARG A 21 3.02 -15.47 10.27
N ASN A 22 1.95 -16.25 10.14
CA ASN A 22 0.81 -15.88 9.30
C ASN A 22 0.03 -14.68 9.84
N HIS A 23 -0.06 -14.54 11.17
CA HIS A 23 -0.75 -13.41 11.78
C HIS A 23 0.02 -12.09 11.65
N ILE A 24 1.34 -12.12 11.77
CA ILE A 24 2.21 -10.94 11.52
C ILE A 24 2.08 -10.47 10.07
N ILE A 25 2.05 -11.41 9.11
CA ILE A 25 1.82 -11.10 7.69
C ILE A 25 0.48 -10.38 7.49
N GLN A 26 -0.58 -10.79 8.21
CA GLN A 26 -1.90 -10.16 8.14
C GLN A 26 -1.96 -8.78 8.81
N MET A 27 -1.22 -8.57 9.92
CA MET A 27 -1.26 -7.32 10.69
C MET A 27 -0.40 -6.19 10.09
N GLN A 28 0.53 -6.50 9.18
CA GLN A 28 1.37 -5.48 8.52
C GLN A 28 0.64 -4.74 7.36
N GLU A 29 -0.65 -4.96 7.14
CA GLU A 29 -1.45 -4.19 6.19
C GLU A 29 -2.12 -2.94 6.81
N LYS A 30 -1.65 -1.77 6.33
CA LYS A 30 -2.28 -0.43 6.25
C LYS A 30 -2.61 0.32 7.55
N THR A 31 -2.01 1.52 7.68
CA THR A 31 -2.68 2.84 7.58
C THR A 31 -1.71 3.97 7.98
N ILE A 32 -1.36 4.92 7.08
CA ILE A 32 -0.77 6.22 7.45
C ILE A 32 -1.20 7.31 6.46
N MET A 33 -1.83 8.38 6.96
CA MET A 33 -2.26 9.58 6.23
C MET A 33 -1.18 10.69 6.19
N ASP A 34 -1.30 11.57 5.19
CA ASP A 34 -0.39 12.66 4.75
C ASP A 34 -0.90 14.07 5.16
N THR A 35 -0.05 15.10 5.10
CA THR A 35 -0.43 16.48 4.70
C THR A 35 0.73 17.22 4.01
N LYS A 36 0.45 17.63 2.76
CA LYS A 36 1.23 18.43 1.80
C LYS A 36 1.32 19.91 2.19
N GLU A 37 2.46 20.55 1.90
CA GLU A 37 2.64 21.70 0.97
C GLU A 37 3.92 22.51 1.27
N LYS A 38 4.90 22.49 0.34
CA LYS A 38 5.42 23.69 -0.38
C LYS A 38 6.70 23.40 -1.19
N ILE A 39 6.76 24.00 -2.38
CA ILE A 39 7.85 23.93 -3.37
C ILE A 39 8.83 25.08 -3.14
N VAL A 40 10.14 24.83 -3.25
CA VAL A 40 11.17 25.89 -3.25
C VAL A 40 12.26 25.61 -4.31
N GLY A 41 12.05 26.15 -5.53
CA GLY A 41 13.12 26.53 -6.49
C GLY A 41 13.41 25.57 -7.66
N ILE A 42 13.35 26.10 -8.90
CA ILE A 42 13.74 25.42 -10.15
C ILE A 42 14.96 26.12 -10.76
N PHE A 43 16.04 25.38 -11.05
CA PHE A 43 17.33 25.95 -11.46
C PHE A 43 17.58 25.95 -12.99
N SER A 44 16.75 25.30 -13.81
CA SER A 44 16.61 25.56 -15.25
C SER A 44 15.44 24.76 -15.84
N ILE A 45 14.74 25.29 -16.85
CA ILE A 45 13.60 24.64 -17.52
C ILE A 45 13.78 24.73 -19.03
N MET A 46 13.67 23.59 -19.72
CA MET A 46 13.35 23.54 -21.14
C MET A 46 11.84 23.27 -21.26
N ILE A 47 11.08 24.20 -21.84
CA ILE A 47 9.65 24.05 -22.07
C ILE A 47 9.43 23.60 -23.50
N GLN A 48 9.01 22.35 -23.67
CA GLN A 48 8.48 21.84 -24.93
C GLN A 48 6.96 21.74 -24.77
N VAL A 49 6.23 22.62 -25.44
CA VAL A 49 4.76 22.67 -25.37
C VAL A 49 4.19 21.75 -26.44
N PHE A 50 3.74 20.57 -26.03
CA PHE A 50 2.92 19.70 -26.87
C PHE A 50 1.45 19.96 -26.54
N ARG A 51 0.69 20.49 -27.51
CA ARG A 51 -0.77 20.60 -27.37
C ARG A 51 -1.35 19.21 -27.63
N LEU A 52 -1.86 18.56 -26.59
CA LEU A 52 -2.62 17.33 -26.78
C LEU A 52 -3.84 17.63 -27.65
N PRO A 53 -4.11 16.82 -28.68
CA PRO A 53 -5.40 16.84 -29.34
C PRO A 53 -6.48 16.50 -28.31
N HIS A 54 -7.68 17.08 -28.46
CA HIS A 54 -8.80 16.74 -27.62
C HIS A 54 -9.13 15.24 -27.78
N ALA A 55 -9.38 14.55 -26.66
CA ALA A 55 -9.72 13.14 -26.66
C ALA A 55 -11.05 12.93 -27.39
N GLY A 56 -10.98 12.39 -28.60
CA GLY A 56 -12.16 12.11 -29.43
C GLY A 56 -12.06 12.60 -30.86
N ALA A 57 -11.06 13.43 -31.23
CA ALA A 57 -10.94 13.98 -32.58
C ALA A 57 -10.89 12.88 -33.67
N CYS A 58 -12.01 12.73 -34.39
CA CYS A 58 -12.24 11.90 -35.58
C CYS A 58 -12.19 10.36 -35.42
N GLY A 59 -13.38 9.76 -35.61
CA GLY A 59 -13.64 8.34 -35.43
C GLY A 59 -13.32 7.46 -36.65
N GLY A 60 -13.19 6.16 -36.35
CA GLY A 60 -13.46 5.11 -37.33
C GLY A 60 -12.27 4.43 -37.98
N ARG A 61 -11.12 4.34 -37.30
CA ARG A 61 -10.08 3.37 -37.69
C ARG A 61 -9.53 2.67 -36.46
N THR A 62 -9.78 1.37 -36.37
CA THR A 62 -9.14 0.49 -35.41
C THR A 62 -7.65 0.45 -35.72
N ILE A 63 -6.79 0.87 -34.80
CA ILE A 63 -5.35 0.72 -34.97
C ILE A 63 -5.05 -0.80 -35.01
N PRO A 64 -4.51 -1.34 -36.13
CA PRO A 64 -4.36 -2.79 -36.29
C PRO A 64 -3.54 -3.47 -35.19
N SER A 65 -2.57 -2.76 -34.60
CA SER A 65 -1.73 -3.22 -33.49
C SER A 65 -2.51 -3.49 -32.20
N LEU A 66 -3.65 -2.83 -31.97
CA LEU A 66 -4.49 -3.01 -30.78
C LEU A 66 -5.46 -4.18 -30.88
N LYS A 67 -5.70 -4.72 -32.07
CA LYS A 67 -6.67 -5.81 -32.28
C LYS A 67 -6.36 -7.03 -31.41
N LYS A 68 -5.08 -7.33 -31.19
CA LYS A 68 -4.61 -8.42 -30.32
C LYS A 68 -4.96 -8.18 -28.85
N HIS A 69 -4.84 -6.95 -28.37
CA HIS A 69 -5.13 -6.56 -26.98
C HIS A 69 -6.64 -6.49 -26.70
N ILE A 70 -7.43 -6.05 -27.69
CA ILE A 70 -8.90 -6.08 -27.65
C ILE A 70 -9.41 -7.53 -27.52
N MET A 71 -8.85 -8.46 -28.30
CA MET A 71 -9.21 -9.88 -28.22
C MET A 71 -8.87 -10.53 -26.86
N ARG A 72 -7.84 -10.02 -26.17
CA ARG A 72 -7.42 -10.49 -24.84
C ARG A 72 -8.19 -9.84 -23.67
N ARG A 73 -9.13 -8.93 -23.95
CA ARG A 73 -9.92 -8.17 -22.96
C ARG A 73 -9.09 -7.28 -22.02
N GLU A 74 -7.85 -6.98 -22.40
CA GLU A 74 -6.95 -6.07 -21.67
C GLU A 74 -7.41 -4.61 -21.78
N ILE A 75 -8.01 -4.27 -22.93
CA ILE A 75 -8.63 -2.98 -23.23
C ILE A 75 -10.10 -3.19 -23.57
N ARG A 76 -10.97 -2.29 -23.09
CA ARG A 76 -12.36 -2.22 -23.55
C ARG A 76 -12.58 -0.99 -24.42
N TYR A 77 -13.26 -1.21 -25.52
CA TYR A 77 -13.54 -0.19 -26.52
C TYR A 77 -14.94 -0.36 -27.07
N ILE A 78 -15.58 0.77 -27.36
CA ILE A 78 -16.80 0.83 -28.16
C ILE A 78 -16.44 1.64 -29.38
N ASP A 79 -16.69 1.05 -30.55
CA ASP A 79 -16.39 1.69 -31.82
C ASP A 79 -17.26 2.94 -32.00
N PRO A 80 -16.65 4.14 -32.09
CA PRO A 80 -17.35 5.38 -32.36
C PRO A 80 -17.79 5.51 -33.81
N GLU A 81 -17.52 4.57 -34.73
CA GLU A 81 -18.02 4.60 -36.12
C GLU A 81 -19.54 4.88 -36.21
N LYS A 82 -20.31 4.54 -35.15
CA LYS A 82 -21.75 4.81 -35.08
C LYS A 82 -22.14 6.09 -34.33
N ASN A 83 -21.21 6.81 -33.68
CA ASN A 83 -21.46 8.06 -32.94
C ASN A 83 -20.20 8.96 -32.94
N ASN A 84 -20.04 9.75 -34.01
CA ASN A 84 -18.99 10.75 -34.24
C ASN A 84 -19.08 12.00 -33.32
N GLN A 85 -19.27 11.82 -32.01
CA GLN A 85 -19.44 12.94 -31.06
C GLN A 85 -18.26 13.11 -30.10
N ASN A 86 -17.06 12.61 -30.45
CA ASN A 86 -15.84 12.77 -29.66
C ASN A 86 -15.97 12.32 -28.18
N LEU A 87 -16.82 11.32 -27.91
CA LEU A 87 -17.21 10.86 -26.58
C LEU A 87 -16.26 9.82 -25.96
N CYS A 88 -15.08 9.56 -26.54
CA CYS A 88 -14.24 8.40 -26.16
C CYS A 88 -13.85 8.39 -24.67
N PHE A 89 -13.61 9.57 -24.08
CA PHE A 89 -13.34 9.70 -22.64
C PHE A 89 -14.56 9.29 -21.78
N PHE A 90 -15.76 9.78 -22.11
CA PHE A 90 -16.99 9.43 -21.40
C PHE A 90 -17.43 7.98 -21.62
N LEU A 91 -17.08 7.40 -22.78
CA LEU A 91 -17.24 5.98 -23.05
C LEU A 91 -16.32 5.15 -22.16
N ALA A 92 -15.05 5.54 -22.05
CA ALA A 92 -14.10 4.92 -21.13
C ALA A 92 -14.58 5.05 -19.66
N TYR A 93 -15.07 6.23 -19.28
CA TYR A 93 -15.57 6.49 -17.93
C TYR A 93 -16.83 5.69 -17.59
N SER A 94 -17.70 5.41 -18.58
CA SER A 94 -18.88 4.56 -18.40
C SER A 94 -18.56 3.15 -17.91
N PHE A 95 -17.35 2.64 -18.15
CA PHE A 95 -16.92 1.32 -17.64
C PHE A 95 -16.74 1.30 -16.12
N ILE A 96 -16.51 2.46 -15.50
CA ILE A 96 -16.43 2.60 -14.04
C ILE A 96 -17.81 2.80 -13.42
N THR A 97 -18.65 3.65 -14.04
CA THR A 97 -19.96 4.00 -13.50
C THR A 97 -21.01 2.91 -13.72
N MET A 98 -20.88 2.15 -14.81
CA MET A 98 -21.71 1.00 -15.13
C MET A 98 -20.84 -0.26 -15.31
N PRO A 99 -20.56 -0.99 -14.22
CA PRO A 99 -20.02 -2.35 -14.33
C PRO A 99 -20.99 -3.22 -15.13
N ASP A 100 -20.47 -4.20 -15.87
CA ASP A 100 -21.29 -4.98 -16.80
C ASP A 100 -22.52 -5.59 -16.11
N ILE A 101 -23.69 -5.16 -16.56
CA ILE A 101 -24.96 -5.81 -16.22
C ILE A 101 -24.90 -7.20 -16.84
N LYS A 102 -25.14 -8.24 -16.03
CA LYS A 102 -25.50 -9.57 -16.55
C LYS A 102 -26.78 -9.34 -17.36
N ALA A 103 -26.67 -9.24 -18.67
CA ALA A 103 -27.83 -9.18 -19.52
C ALA A 103 -28.63 -10.46 -19.22
N GLU A 104 -29.84 -10.33 -18.67
CA GLU A 104 -30.85 -11.35 -18.80
C GLU A 104 -31.20 -11.41 -20.29
N VAL A 105 -30.38 -12.12 -21.04
CA VAL A 105 -30.62 -12.43 -22.43
C VAL A 105 -31.77 -13.43 -22.39
N ALA A 106 -32.99 -12.98 -22.73
CA ALA A 106 -34.07 -13.91 -23.05
C ALA A 106 -33.49 -14.93 -24.05
N ALA A 107 -33.72 -16.22 -23.79
CA ALA A 107 -33.01 -17.36 -24.39
C ALA A 107 -32.94 -17.36 -25.94
N ASP A 108 -33.72 -16.51 -26.60
CA ASP A 108 -33.88 -16.42 -28.05
C ASP A 108 -33.16 -15.22 -28.72
N SER A 109 -32.46 -14.37 -27.98
CA SER A 109 -31.78 -13.19 -28.57
C SER A 109 -30.33 -13.48 -28.94
N SER A 110 -29.94 -13.16 -30.19
CA SER A 110 -28.60 -13.47 -30.71
C SER A 110 -27.49 -12.73 -29.95
N ALA A 111 -26.30 -13.32 -29.88
CA ALA A 111 -25.12 -12.70 -29.25
C ALA A 111 -24.78 -11.31 -29.83
N ILE A 112 -25.14 -11.08 -31.09
CA ILE A 112 -24.99 -9.80 -31.78
C ILE A 112 -25.96 -8.75 -31.21
N ALA A 113 -27.24 -9.11 -31.01
CA ALA A 113 -28.23 -8.22 -30.42
C ALA A 113 -27.88 -7.83 -28.98
N ALA A 114 -27.42 -8.78 -28.18
CA ALA A 114 -26.95 -8.54 -26.81
C ALA A 114 -25.72 -7.60 -26.76
N LYS A 115 -24.80 -7.73 -27.74
CA LYS A 115 -23.64 -6.83 -27.88
C LYS A 115 -24.08 -5.40 -28.25
N CYS A 116 -24.95 -5.25 -29.26
CA CYS A 116 -25.45 -3.95 -29.69
C CYS A 116 -26.26 -3.24 -28.59
N PHE A 117 -27.03 -3.98 -27.80
CA PHE A 117 -27.75 -3.42 -26.65
C PHE A 117 -26.78 -2.83 -25.62
N LYS A 118 -25.73 -3.58 -25.23
CA LYS A 118 -24.70 -3.10 -24.30
C LYS A 118 -23.96 -1.85 -24.82
N GLU A 119 -23.63 -1.83 -26.10
CA GLU A 119 -23.02 -0.66 -26.74
C GLU A 119 -23.95 0.56 -26.67
N HIS A 120 -25.23 0.39 -27.01
CA HIS A 120 -26.22 1.47 -26.98
C HIS A 120 -26.47 1.99 -25.55
N SER A 121 -26.57 1.11 -24.56
CA SER A 121 -26.70 1.50 -23.14
C SER A 121 -25.50 2.32 -22.67
N ARG A 122 -24.27 1.93 -23.05
CA ARG A 122 -23.06 2.65 -22.68
C ARG A 122 -22.98 4.03 -23.36
N ILE A 123 -23.35 4.14 -24.63
CA ILE A 123 -23.42 5.44 -25.31
C ILE A 123 -24.43 6.37 -24.62
N THR A 124 -25.61 5.86 -24.27
CA THR A 124 -26.63 6.62 -23.56
C THR A 124 -26.12 7.10 -22.20
N GLU A 125 -25.43 6.24 -21.45
CA GLU A 125 -24.82 6.65 -20.19
C GLU A 125 -23.72 7.68 -20.37
N SER A 126 -22.84 7.53 -21.36
CA SER A 126 -21.81 8.53 -21.66
C SER A 126 -22.41 9.91 -21.94
N LYS A 127 -23.52 9.98 -22.67
CA LYS A 127 -24.26 11.24 -22.89
C LYS A 127 -24.88 11.78 -21.59
N ARG A 128 -25.40 10.91 -20.73
CA ARG A 128 -25.93 11.29 -19.40
C ARG A 128 -24.83 11.86 -18.50
N LEU A 129 -23.67 11.21 -18.46
CA LEU A 129 -22.49 11.65 -17.70
C LEU A 129 -21.97 12.99 -18.21
N PHE A 130 -21.86 13.15 -19.54
CA PHE A 130 -21.52 14.43 -20.15
C PHE A 130 -22.49 15.53 -19.70
N GLN A 131 -23.80 15.28 -19.78
CA GLN A 131 -24.80 16.27 -19.38
C GLN A 131 -24.74 16.61 -17.89
N ARG A 132 -24.48 15.62 -17.03
CA ARG A 132 -24.30 15.83 -15.58
C ARG A 132 -23.09 16.72 -15.29
N ILE A 133 -21.97 16.49 -15.99
CA ILE A 133 -20.70 17.14 -15.72
C ILE A 133 -20.64 18.55 -16.31
N TYR A 134 -21.08 18.74 -17.56
CA TYR A 134 -21.04 20.05 -18.22
C TYR A 134 -22.33 20.86 -18.08
N GLY A 135 -23.42 20.28 -17.55
CA GLY A 135 -24.72 20.94 -17.46
C GLY A 135 -25.41 21.21 -18.81
N LYS A 136 -24.88 20.68 -19.92
CA LYS A 136 -25.41 20.87 -21.27
C LYS A 136 -25.51 19.56 -22.05
N LYS A 137 -26.40 19.52 -23.04
CA LYS A 137 -26.46 18.40 -23.99
C LYS A 137 -25.24 18.46 -24.91
N ILE A 138 -24.82 17.29 -25.39
CA ILE A 138 -23.72 17.22 -26.36
C ILE A 138 -24.15 17.85 -27.68
N ASP A 139 -23.25 18.63 -28.25
CA ASP A 139 -23.38 19.33 -29.51
C ASP A 139 -22.22 18.96 -30.44
N ASP A 140 -22.36 19.27 -31.74
CA ASP A 140 -21.35 18.94 -32.75
C ASP A 140 -20.06 19.78 -32.60
N ASN A 141 -20.07 20.80 -31.72
CA ASN A 141 -18.90 21.64 -31.43
C ASN A 141 -18.03 21.04 -30.32
N TYR A 142 -18.42 19.92 -29.72
CA TYR A 142 -17.62 19.28 -28.69
C TYR A 142 -16.37 18.64 -29.29
N ASN A 143 -15.20 19.23 -28.97
CA ASN A 143 -13.93 18.77 -29.51
C ASN A 143 -13.39 17.50 -28.84
N GLY A 144 -13.95 17.10 -27.69
CA GLY A 144 -13.43 16.00 -26.87
C GLY A 144 -12.90 16.47 -25.52
N PHE A 145 -12.55 15.52 -24.65
CA PHE A 145 -12.11 15.83 -23.28
C PHE A 145 -10.68 16.37 -23.30
N ASN A 146 -10.46 17.52 -22.65
CA ASN A 146 -9.13 18.13 -22.57
C ASN A 146 -8.46 17.79 -21.22
N PHE A 147 -7.54 16.82 -21.24
CA PHE A 147 -6.77 16.42 -20.05
C PHE A 147 -5.93 17.55 -19.44
N ALA A 148 -5.56 18.58 -20.21
CA ALA A 148 -4.74 19.67 -19.70
C ALA A 148 -5.56 20.67 -18.87
N THR A 149 -6.81 20.92 -19.24
CA THR A 149 -7.64 21.95 -18.61
C THR A 149 -8.75 21.40 -17.72
N GLU A 150 -9.18 20.15 -17.93
CA GLU A 150 -10.39 19.61 -17.30
C GLU A 150 -10.12 18.49 -16.30
N ALA A 151 -8.98 17.79 -16.40
CA ALA A 151 -8.69 16.61 -15.59
C ALA A 151 -8.62 16.89 -14.08
N ASP A 152 -7.99 18.01 -13.67
CA ASP A 152 -7.84 18.34 -12.25
C ASP A 152 -9.20 18.63 -11.58
N GLN A 153 -10.11 19.31 -12.27
CA GLN A 153 -11.46 19.53 -11.74
C GLN A 153 -12.27 18.23 -11.73
N PHE A 154 -12.11 17.40 -12.78
CA PHE A 154 -12.82 16.13 -12.90
C PHE A 154 -12.47 15.15 -11.78
N ILE A 155 -11.19 14.98 -11.42
CA ILE A 155 -10.77 14.03 -10.36
C ILE A 155 -11.32 14.40 -8.98
N GLN A 156 -11.51 15.70 -8.72
CA GLN A 156 -12.08 16.18 -7.46
C GLN A 156 -13.58 15.88 -7.40
N ASN A 157 -14.30 16.23 -8.47
CA ASN A 157 -15.75 16.07 -8.55
C ASN A 157 -16.19 14.60 -8.56
N GLU A 158 -15.44 13.74 -9.24
CA GLU A 158 -15.83 12.34 -9.45
C GLU A 158 -15.21 11.37 -8.43
N ASN A 159 -14.36 11.84 -7.50
CA ASN A 159 -13.68 11.00 -6.49
C ASN A 159 -12.87 9.85 -7.14
N LEU A 160 -12.06 10.17 -8.15
CA LEU A 160 -11.28 9.21 -8.93
C LEU A 160 -9.86 9.72 -9.18
N ASN A 161 -8.88 8.83 -9.30
CA ASN A 161 -7.57 9.18 -9.88
C ASN A 161 -7.55 8.78 -11.35
N ILE A 162 -6.86 9.53 -12.20
CA ILE A 162 -6.69 9.17 -13.62
C ILE A 162 -5.23 8.78 -13.86
N ASN A 163 -5.00 7.59 -14.40
CA ASN A 163 -3.70 7.17 -14.91
C ASN A 163 -3.78 7.11 -16.44
N VAL A 164 -3.03 7.99 -17.12
CA VAL A 164 -2.96 8.04 -18.58
C VAL A 164 -1.71 7.28 -19.04
N CYS A 165 -1.93 6.10 -19.60
CA CYS A 165 -0.91 5.34 -20.32
C CYS A 165 -0.87 5.77 -21.78
N ALA A 166 0.29 5.71 -22.42
CA ALA A 166 0.46 5.92 -23.84
C ALA A 166 1.18 4.73 -24.47
N TYR A 167 1.02 4.58 -25.78
CA TYR A 167 1.72 3.58 -26.58
C TYR A 167 2.55 4.29 -27.64
N GLU A 168 3.83 3.94 -27.71
CA GLU A 168 4.73 4.43 -28.74
C GLU A 168 5.23 3.24 -29.58
N GLU A 169 5.06 3.35 -30.90
CA GLU A 169 5.51 2.34 -31.84
C GLU A 169 6.95 2.63 -32.25
N THR A 170 7.87 1.73 -31.93
CA THR A 170 9.26 1.87 -32.37
C THR A 170 9.35 1.42 -33.83
N THR A 171 9.55 2.35 -34.75
CA THR A 171 9.73 2.04 -36.16
C THR A 171 11.13 1.48 -36.40
N ALA A 172 11.31 0.17 -36.15
CA ALA A 172 12.50 -0.53 -36.61
C ALA A 172 12.47 -0.59 -38.14
N THR A 173 13.43 0.08 -38.78
CA THR A 173 13.73 0.01 -40.22
C THR A 173 14.30 -1.36 -40.57
N SER A 174 13.50 -2.41 -40.49
CA SER A 174 13.65 -3.66 -41.24
C SER A 174 12.56 -4.65 -40.82
N THR A 175 11.88 -5.17 -41.83
CA THR A 175 10.96 -6.32 -41.84
C THR A 175 10.92 -7.20 -40.58
N THR A 176 9.70 -7.39 -40.06
CA THR A 176 9.24 -8.43 -39.11
C THR A 176 9.49 -8.21 -37.62
N THR A 177 8.90 -7.15 -37.04
CA THR A 177 7.94 -7.16 -35.90
C THR A 177 7.91 -5.74 -35.33
N ASN A 178 6.77 -5.06 -35.41
CA ASN A 178 6.60 -3.79 -34.72
C ASN A 178 6.61 -4.07 -33.21
N SER A 179 7.69 -3.72 -32.51
CA SER A 179 7.74 -3.72 -31.04
C SER A 179 7.43 -2.30 -30.57
N GLY A 180 6.18 -2.02 -30.22
CA GLY A 180 5.87 -0.80 -29.46
C GLY A 180 5.93 -1.06 -27.97
N SER A 181 6.08 0.01 -27.19
CA SER A 181 6.13 -0.05 -25.74
C SER A 181 5.03 0.80 -25.13
N TYR A 182 4.40 0.26 -24.08
CA TYR A 182 3.48 1.02 -23.24
C TYR A 182 4.26 1.74 -22.16
N TYR A 183 3.87 2.97 -21.84
CA TYR A 183 4.42 3.72 -20.72
C TYR A 183 3.34 4.56 -20.05
N LEU A 184 3.55 4.91 -18.78
CA LEU A 184 2.70 5.86 -18.08
C LEU A 184 3.11 7.28 -18.47
N TRP A 185 2.19 7.99 -19.12
CA TRP A 185 2.40 9.35 -19.58
C TRP A 185 2.15 10.36 -18.46
N LYS A 186 1.01 10.28 -17.77
CA LYS A 186 0.66 11.21 -16.69
C LYS A 186 -0.30 10.62 -15.68
N GLN A 187 -0.17 11.06 -14.42
CA GLN A 187 -1.10 10.73 -13.34
C GLN A 187 -1.75 11.99 -12.78
N TYR A 188 -3.06 11.92 -12.62
CA TYR A 188 -3.88 12.93 -11.96
C TYR A 188 -4.39 12.32 -10.66
N ARG A 189 -3.88 12.81 -9.52
CA ARG A 189 -4.20 12.26 -8.20
C ARG A 189 -4.90 13.28 -7.33
N ARG A 190 -5.91 12.82 -6.59
CA ARG A 190 -6.61 13.66 -5.63
C ARG A 190 -5.73 13.97 -4.43
N ASN A 191 -5.99 15.10 -3.78
CA ASN A 191 -5.27 15.52 -2.58
C ASN A 191 -5.68 14.73 -1.34
N GLU A 192 -6.97 14.43 -1.20
CA GLU A 192 -7.53 13.66 -0.08
C GLU A 192 -7.82 12.23 -0.57
N GLN A 193 -7.09 11.23 -0.11
CA GLN A 193 -7.35 9.84 -0.50
C GLN A 193 -8.26 9.17 0.54
N ASN A 194 -9.44 8.73 0.10
CA ASN A 194 -10.31 7.89 0.92
C ASN A 194 -10.21 6.45 0.38
N GLU A 195 -10.50 5.43 1.20
CA GLU A 195 -10.47 4.02 0.79
C GLU A 195 -11.38 3.70 -0.42
N GLN A 196 -12.34 4.58 -0.73
CA GLN A 196 -13.28 4.45 -1.85
C GLN A 196 -12.80 5.08 -3.17
N THR A 197 -11.64 5.76 -3.18
CA THR A 197 -11.13 6.44 -4.39
C THR A 197 -10.71 5.36 -5.39
N LYS A 198 -11.36 5.32 -6.57
CA LYS A 198 -11.03 4.33 -7.62
C LYS A 198 -10.06 4.91 -8.64
N ASP A 199 -9.25 4.04 -9.23
CA ASP A 199 -8.35 4.41 -10.32
C ASP A 199 -9.04 4.23 -11.68
N PHE A 200 -9.04 5.30 -12.46
CA PHE A 200 -9.46 5.33 -13.85
C PHE A 200 -8.23 5.25 -14.75
N ASN A 201 -7.93 4.04 -15.19
CA ASN A 201 -6.81 3.77 -16.07
C ASN A 201 -7.24 3.90 -17.53
N VAL A 202 -6.59 4.81 -18.26
CA VAL A 202 -6.90 5.09 -19.66
C VAL A 202 -5.67 4.96 -20.52
N LEU A 203 -5.83 4.38 -21.71
CA LEU A 203 -4.82 4.36 -22.75
C LEU A 203 -5.11 5.48 -23.74
N LEU A 204 -4.19 6.42 -23.88
CA LEU A 204 -4.20 7.47 -24.87
C LEU A 204 -3.33 7.05 -26.05
N ILE A 205 -3.90 7.08 -27.24
CA ILE A 205 -3.16 6.83 -28.47
C ILE A 205 -3.36 8.00 -29.40
N THR A 206 -2.24 8.57 -29.82
CA THR A 206 -2.21 9.65 -30.81
C THR A 206 -1.80 9.09 -32.15
N ASP A 207 -2.62 9.30 -33.17
CA ASP A 207 -2.33 8.91 -34.55
C ASP A 207 -2.53 10.11 -35.49
N THR A 208 -1.76 10.17 -36.57
CA THR A 208 -1.89 11.23 -37.58
C THR A 208 -2.62 10.67 -38.79
N ILE A 209 -3.93 10.94 -38.87
CA ILE A 209 -4.77 10.48 -39.98
C ILE A 209 -5.06 11.69 -40.87
N ASN A 210 -4.67 11.62 -42.15
CA ASN A 210 -4.88 12.69 -43.13
C ASN A 210 -4.38 14.07 -42.64
N GLU A 211 -3.17 14.12 -42.09
CA GLU A 211 -2.54 15.34 -41.53
C GLU A 211 -3.21 15.93 -40.28
N ILE A 212 -4.23 15.27 -39.73
CA ILE A 212 -4.88 15.65 -38.48
C ILE A 212 -4.35 14.75 -37.35
N GLN A 213 -3.79 15.36 -36.30
CA GLN A 213 -3.46 14.64 -35.08
C GLN A 213 -4.76 14.29 -34.34
N THR A 214 -4.99 12.99 -34.21
CA THR A 214 -6.17 12.42 -33.55
C THR A 214 -5.75 11.73 -32.27
N ALA A 215 -6.54 11.88 -31.21
CA ALA A 215 -6.28 11.27 -29.92
C ALA A 215 -7.48 10.40 -29.53
N GLN A 216 -7.25 9.10 -29.38
CA GLN A 216 -8.26 8.15 -28.92
C GLN A 216 -7.95 7.70 -27.50
N VAL A 217 -9.00 7.61 -26.69
CA VAL A 217 -8.94 7.17 -25.29
C VAL A 217 -9.66 5.85 -25.15
N PHE A 218 -8.97 4.88 -24.55
CA PHE A 218 -9.50 3.56 -24.26
C PHE A 218 -9.49 3.28 -22.77
N TYR A 219 -10.45 2.49 -22.28
CA TYR A 219 -10.44 2.04 -20.89
C TYR A 219 -9.54 0.81 -20.74
N ILE A 220 -8.60 0.88 -19.79
CA ILE A 220 -7.72 -0.23 -19.44
C ILE A 220 -8.39 -1.02 -18.33
N ASN A 221 -8.73 -2.27 -18.62
CA ASN A 221 -9.35 -3.17 -17.64
C ASN A 221 -8.30 -3.80 -16.72
N ASP A 222 -7.13 -4.11 -17.27
CA ASP A 222 -6.00 -4.68 -16.55
C ASP A 222 -4.70 -4.00 -17.01
N VAL A 223 -4.14 -3.15 -16.15
CA VAL A 223 -2.95 -2.35 -16.46
C VAL A 223 -1.72 -3.25 -16.55
N GLU A 224 -1.58 -4.22 -15.65
CA GLU A 224 -0.42 -5.10 -15.60
C GLU A 224 -0.41 -6.04 -16.80
N ALA A 225 -1.56 -6.65 -17.14
CA ALA A 225 -1.65 -7.51 -18.32
C ALA A 225 -1.41 -6.76 -19.64
N LEU A 226 -1.87 -5.51 -19.74
CA LEU A 226 -1.70 -4.71 -20.95
C LEU A 226 -0.27 -4.17 -21.11
N THR A 227 0.27 -3.57 -20.05
CA THR A 227 1.49 -2.77 -20.12
C THR A 227 2.72 -3.51 -19.60
N GLY A 228 2.54 -4.55 -18.79
CA GLY A 228 3.60 -5.18 -18.00
C GLY A 228 4.15 -4.29 -16.88
N LEU A 229 3.55 -3.11 -16.65
CA LEU A 229 4.01 -2.13 -15.69
C LEU A 229 3.32 -2.33 -14.33
N LYS A 230 4.13 -2.40 -13.29
CA LYS A 230 3.81 -2.49 -11.88
C LYS A 230 3.96 -1.12 -11.24
N TYR A 231 2.90 -0.72 -10.57
CA TYR A 231 2.85 0.51 -9.80
C TYR A 231 2.55 0.18 -8.35
N CYS A 232 3.14 0.95 -7.44
CA CYS A 232 2.74 0.90 -6.05
C CYS A 232 1.27 1.34 -5.94
N PRO A 233 0.37 0.52 -5.38
CA PRO A 233 -1.05 0.87 -5.25
C PRO A 233 -1.28 2.04 -4.29
N ILE A 234 -0.28 2.37 -3.46
CA ILE A 234 -0.35 3.46 -2.49
C ILE A 234 0.17 4.76 -3.12
N CYS A 235 1.46 4.80 -3.45
CA CYS A 235 2.11 6.04 -3.90
C CYS A 235 2.15 6.23 -5.42
N GLY A 236 1.78 5.22 -6.22
CA GLY A 236 1.79 5.32 -7.69
C GLY A 236 3.16 5.26 -8.34
N VAL A 237 4.22 5.09 -7.54
CA VAL A 237 5.60 4.96 -8.05
C VAL A 237 5.72 3.67 -8.88
N GLN A 238 6.33 3.79 -10.05
CA GLN A 238 6.63 2.66 -10.93
C GLN A 238 7.74 1.78 -10.35
N LEU A 239 7.51 0.47 -10.34
CA LEU A 239 8.35 -0.52 -9.64
C LEU A 239 9.17 -1.43 -10.56
N ASP A 240 8.90 -1.49 -11.87
CA ASP A 240 9.72 -2.31 -12.80
C ASP A 240 10.97 -1.58 -13.32
N LYS A 241 11.15 -0.33 -12.91
CA LYS A 241 12.33 0.42 -13.31
C LYS A 241 13.59 -0.21 -12.70
N SER A 242 14.62 -0.37 -13.54
CA SER A 242 15.96 -0.83 -13.14
C SER A 242 16.76 0.26 -12.41
N GLU A 243 16.43 1.53 -12.64
CA GLU A 243 17.02 2.64 -11.90
C GLU A 243 16.69 2.55 -10.39
N PRO A 244 17.66 2.82 -9.50
CA PRO A 244 17.40 2.88 -8.07
C PRO A 244 16.39 3.99 -7.70
N PHE A 245 15.81 3.87 -6.52
CA PHE A 245 15.03 4.93 -5.90
C PHE A 245 15.95 6.13 -5.59
N PRO A 246 15.50 7.36 -5.83
CA PRO A 246 16.28 8.53 -5.47
C PRO A 246 16.33 8.69 -3.94
N GLN A 247 17.31 9.45 -3.43
CA GLN A 247 17.54 9.57 -1.99
C GLN A 247 16.32 10.15 -1.24
N GLU A 248 15.59 11.05 -1.90
CA GLU A 248 14.37 11.67 -1.36
C GLU A 248 13.25 10.66 -1.08
N ALA A 249 13.23 9.53 -1.80
CA ALA A 249 12.25 8.47 -1.59
C ALA A 249 12.36 7.81 -0.20
N PHE A 250 13.50 7.96 0.48
CA PHE A 250 13.75 7.40 1.82
C PHE A 250 13.51 8.40 2.96
N ARG A 251 12.73 9.47 2.72
CA ARG A 251 12.37 10.43 3.75
C ARG A 251 11.50 9.76 4.83
N ASN A 252 11.95 9.80 6.07
CA ASN A 252 11.16 9.37 7.21
C ASN A 252 10.34 10.56 7.74
N SER A 253 9.02 10.50 7.58
CA SER A 253 8.08 11.55 8.02
C SER A 253 8.06 11.70 9.54
N ILE A 254 8.06 10.59 10.29
CA ILE A 254 8.03 10.57 11.76
C ILE A 254 9.25 11.30 12.35
N ARG A 255 10.43 11.10 11.75
CA ARG A 255 11.69 11.70 12.21
C ARG A 255 12.04 13.00 11.51
N ASN A 256 11.25 13.40 10.51
CA ASN A 256 11.51 14.51 9.60
C ASN A 256 12.96 14.51 9.06
N LYS A 257 13.49 13.34 8.74
CA LYS A 257 14.89 13.14 8.31
C LYS A 257 14.95 12.26 7.08
N ASN A 258 15.80 12.62 6.13
CA ASN A 258 16.16 11.76 5.01
C ASN A 258 17.22 10.75 5.47
N ILE A 259 17.36 9.67 4.69
CA ILE A 259 18.48 8.74 4.82
C ILE A 259 19.81 9.50 4.68
N SER A 260 20.81 9.15 5.49
CA SER A 260 22.14 9.76 5.37
C SER A 260 22.83 9.34 4.08
N THR A 261 23.73 10.18 3.57
CA THR A 261 24.47 9.91 2.33
C THR A 261 25.22 8.58 2.37
N ILE A 262 25.77 8.22 3.55
CA ILE A 262 26.46 6.94 3.78
C ILE A 262 25.49 5.77 3.62
N LYS A 263 24.31 5.85 4.24
CA LYS A 263 23.29 4.79 4.13
C LYS A 263 22.72 4.71 2.72
N TYR A 264 22.62 5.82 2.01
CA TYR A 264 22.19 5.85 0.61
C TYR A 264 23.22 5.19 -0.32
N HIS A 265 24.53 5.39 -0.08
CA HIS A 265 25.56 4.67 -0.83
C HIS A 265 25.48 3.16 -0.62
N ASN A 266 25.24 2.70 0.61
CA ASN A 266 25.03 1.29 0.89
C ASN A 266 23.80 0.75 0.14
N TYR A 267 22.71 1.52 0.11
CA TYR A 267 21.54 1.20 -0.70
C TYR A 267 21.88 1.04 -2.18
N LEU A 268 22.60 2.00 -2.78
CA LEU A 268 22.99 1.95 -4.20
C LEU A 268 23.82 0.70 -4.52
N ALA A 269 24.75 0.31 -3.65
CA ALA A 269 25.56 -0.89 -3.83
C ALA A 269 24.72 -2.18 -3.86
N VAL A 270 23.67 -2.27 -3.04
CA VAL A 270 22.75 -3.42 -3.03
C VAL A 270 21.78 -3.35 -4.21
N ALA A 271 21.26 -2.16 -4.53
CA ALA A 271 20.33 -1.97 -5.64
C ALA A 271 20.93 -2.36 -6.99
N GLN A 272 22.25 -2.20 -7.18
CA GLN A 272 22.95 -2.66 -8.38
C GLN A 272 22.91 -4.18 -8.60
N GLN A 273 22.70 -4.97 -7.54
CA GLN A 273 22.65 -6.43 -7.60
C GLN A 273 21.24 -6.96 -7.90
N ILE A 274 20.23 -6.09 -7.94
CA ILE A 274 18.82 -6.46 -8.04
C ILE A 274 18.22 -5.82 -9.30
N SER A 275 17.43 -6.60 -10.05
CA SER A 275 17.03 -6.25 -11.42
C SER A 275 16.12 -5.01 -11.51
N ASN A 276 15.24 -4.82 -10.53
CA ASN A 276 14.28 -3.72 -10.51
C ASN A 276 13.86 -3.36 -9.08
N ARG A 277 13.18 -2.23 -8.93
CA ARG A 277 12.70 -1.72 -7.64
C ARG A 277 11.74 -2.68 -6.93
N TRP A 278 10.90 -3.40 -7.66
CA TRP A 278 9.97 -4.39 -7.10
C TRP A 278 10.72 -5.52 -6.40
N ASP A 279 11.69 -6.12 -7.07
CA ASP A 279 12.49 -7.21 -6.55
C ASP A 279 13.34 -6.74 -5.36
N TYR A 280 13.79 -5.49 -5.37
CA TYR A 280 14.48 -4.89 -4.22
C TYR A 280 13.56 -4.84 -2.99
N LEU A 281 12.35 -4.29 -3.13
CA LEU A 281 11.40 -4.20 -2.02
C LEU A 281 11.00 -5.59 -1.51
N ARG A 282 10.78 -6.54 -2.42
CA ARG A 282 10.46 -7.92 -2.07
C ARG A 282 11.59 -8.58 -1.28
N HIS A 283 12.84 -8.41 -1.73
CA HIS A 283 14.01 -8.96 -1.04
C HIS A 283 14.10 -8.44 0.40
N TYR A 284 14.02 -7.12 0.60
CA TYR A 284 14.10 -6.52 1.94
C TYR A 284 12.93 -6.90 2.83
N ASN A 285 11.70 -6.93 2.32
CA ASN A 285 10.56 -7.38 3.13
C ASN A 285 10.74 -8.82 3.62
N ILE A 286 11.27 -9.71 2.78
CA ILE A 286 11.57 -11.09 3.17
C ILE A 286 12.70 -11.14 4.21
N VAL A 287 13.78 -10.39 3.97
CA VAL A 287 14.96 -10.36 4.83
C VAL A 287 14.64 -9.77 6.21
N ASP A 288 13.97 -8.62 6.26
CA ASP A 288 13.56 -7.96 7.51
C ASP A 288 12.59 -8.84 8.30
N THR A 289 11.63 -9.49 7.61
CA THR A 289 10.74 -10.44 8.26
C THR A 289 11.52 -11.62 8.85
N ARG A 290 12.51 -12.16 8.11
CA ARG A 290 13.36 -13.24 8.61
C ARG A 290 14.14 -12.80 9.87
N PHE A 291 14.74 -11.62 9.84
CA PHE A 291 15.47 -11.06 11.00
C PHE A 291 14.57 -10.81 12.21
N MET A 292 13.32 -10.40 11.99
CA MET A 292 12.34 -10.23 13.09
C MET A 292 11.87 -11.58 13.65
N MET A 293 11.80 -12.62 12.83
CA MET A 293 11.33 -13.94 13.24
C MET A 293 12.33 -14.70 14.12
N GLU A 294 13.62 -14.54 13.91
CA GLU A 294 14.66 -15.25 14.69
C GLU A 294 14.59 -14.94 16.21
N PRO A 295 14.53 -13.66 16.65
CA PRO A 295 14.33 -13.33 18.07
C PRO A 295 12.99 -13.82 18.63
N VAL A 296 11.92 -13.81 17.82
CA VAL A 296 10.60 -14.29 18.24
C VAL A 296 10.63 -15.81 18.47
N ASP A 297 11.24 -16.56 17.55
CA ASP A 297 11.42 -18.01 17.70
C ASP A 297 12.28 -18.34 18.94
N TYR A 298 13.33 -17.57 19.19
CA TYR A 298 14.16 -17.71 20.38
C TYR A 298 13.38 -17.47 21.69
N LEU A 299 12.54 -16.42 21.73
CA LEU A 299 11.70 -16.15 22.90
C LEU A 299 10.68 -17.26 23.14
N ILE A 300 10.04 -17.75 22.07
CA ILE A 300 9.13 -18.88 22.12
C ILE A 300 9.84 -20.12 22.71
N ASP A 301 11.07 -20.39 22.29
CA ASP A 301 11.86 -21.53 22.78
C ASP A 301 12.24 -21.36 24.26
N ILE A 302 12.60 -20.15 24.70
CA ILE A 302 12.82 -19.85 26.13
C ILE A 302 11.56 -20.15 26.94
N PHE A 303 10.41 -19.59 26.54
CA PHE A 303 9.18 -19.75 27.29
C PHE A 303 8.75 -21.22 27.35
N PHE A 304 8.91 -21.95 26.25
CA PHE A 304 8.69 -23.39 26.21
C PHE A 304 9.61 -24.15 27.19
N ASN A 305 10.90 -23.83 27.24
CA ASN A 305 11.86 -24.46 28.16
C ASN A 305 11.49 -24.27 29.63
N TYR A 306 10.93 -23.11 29.98
CA TYR A 306 10.41 -22.83 31.33
C TYR A 306 8.98 -23.34 31.56
N LYS A 307 8.40 -24.08 30.60
CA LYS A 307 7.02 -24.61 30.65
C LYS A 307 5.96 -23.52 30.84
N ILE A 308 6.20 -22.34 30.28
CA ILE A 308 5.31 -21.19 30.38
C ILE A 308 4.32 -21.23 29.22
N ASP A 309 3.03 -21.29 29.55
CA ASP A 309 1.95 -21.20 28.56
C ASP A 309 1.76 -19.75 28.08
N MET A 310 2.31 -19.44 26.92
CA MET A 310 2.19 -18.12 26.30
C MET A 310 0.75 -17.75 25.89
N LEU A 311 -0.19 -18.70 25.80
CA LEU A 311 -1.59 -18.40 25.49
C LEU A 311 -2.34 -17.88 26.72
N GLN A 312 -1.90 -18.28 27.92
CA GLN A 312 -2.51 -17.84 29.17
C GLN A 312 -1.98 -16.48 29.63
N PHE A 313 -0.79 -16.07 29.17
CA PHE A 313 -0.18 -14.78 29.51
C PHE A 313 -0.37 -13.74 28.39
N MET A 314 -1.03 -12.62 28.72
CA MET A 314 -1.39 -11.58 27.73
C MET A 314 -0.22 -10.72 27.22
N SER A 315 1.00 -10.88 27.73
CA SER A 315 2.14 -10.05 27.32
C SER A 315 3.50 -10.74 27.52
N MET A 316 4.52 -10.30 26.76
CA MET A 316 5.90 -10.75 26.97
C MET A 316 6.45 -10.39 28.35
N SER A 317 5.99 -9.30 28.96
CA SER A 317 6.37 -8.92 30.32
C SER A 317 5.82 -9.89 31.37
N ALA A 318 4.60 -10.40 31.18
CA ALA A 318 4.01 -11.41 32.04
C ALA A 318 4.76 -12.74 31.92
N CYS A 319 5.09 -13.17 30.69
CA CYS A 319 5.92 -14.37 30.46
C CYS A 319 7.30 -14.23 31.11
N ALA A 320 7.97 -13.06 30.97
CA ALA A 320 9.26 -12.81 31.63
C ALA A 320 9.17 -12.84 33.16
N ASN A 321 8.06 -12.37 33.75
CA ASN A 321 7.84 -12.46 35.19
C ASN A 321 7.61 -13.92 35.63
N ALA A 322 6.87 -14.71 34.85
CA ALA A 322 6.70 -16.14 35.10
C ALA A 322 8.04 -16.90 35.04
N ILE A 323 8.96 -16.55 34.14
CA ILE A 323 10.33 -17.11 34.14
C ILE A 323 11.01 -16.82 35.48
N LYS A 324 10.95 -15.58 35.99
CA LYS A 324 11.59 -15.24 37.26
C LYS A 324 11.07 -16.13 38.40
N HIS A 325 9.75 -16.32 38.47
CA HIS A 325 9.17 -17.23 39.44
C HIS A 325 9.64 -18.68 39.22
N ALA A 326 9.62 -19.17 37.98
CA ALA A 326 10.08 -20.52 37.66
C ALA A 326 11.55 -20.76 38.06
N VAL A 327 12.42 -19.76 37.92
CA VAL A 327 13.82 -19.83 38.34
C VAL A 327 13.96 -19.82 39.87
N VAL A 328 13.24 -18.93 40.57
CA VAL A 328 13.31 -18.83 42.04
C VAL A 328 12.81 -20.12 42.72
N TYR A 329 11.80 -20.76 42.13
CA TYR A 329 11.22 -21.99 42.65
C TYR A 329 11.73 -23.24 41.93
N TRP A 330 12.82 -23.15 41.17
CA TRP A 330 13.33 -24.28 40.38
C TRP A 330 13.71 -25.49 41.25
N ASP A 331 14.29 -25.22 42.42
CA ASP A 331 14.70 -26.23 43.40
C ASP A 331 13.59 -26.52 44.44
N PHE A 332 12.42 -25.88 44.30
CA PHE A 332 11.31 -26.05 45.22
C PHE A 332 10.54 -27.33 44.88
N LYS A 333 10.52 -28.26 45.84
CA LYS A 333 9.87 -29.57 45.76
C LYS A 333 8.65 -29.56 46.66
N LEU A 334 7.47 -29.67 46.06
CA LEU A 334 6.18 -29.66 46.76
C LEU A 334 6.04 -30.77 47.81
N ASP A 335 6.75 -31.87 47.63
CA ASP A 335 6.76 -33.08 48.44
C ASP A 335 7.94 -33.17 49.41
N GLN A 336 8.84 -32.18 49.39
CA GLN A 336 9.99 -32.15 50.30
C GLN A 336 9.59 -31.55 51.64
N ASP A 337 9.91 -32.26 52.71
CA ASP A 337 9.76 -31.75 54.07
C ASP A 337 10.92 -30.79 54.37
N TYR A 338 10.63 -29.48 54.32
CA TYR A 338 11.61 -28.44 54.59
C TYR A 338 11.69 -28.19 56.10
N THR A 339 12.72 -28.74 56.74
CA THR A 339 13.05 -28.36 58.13
C THR A 339 13.46 -26.89 58.16
N PRO A 340 12.82 -26.02 58.98
CA PRO A 340 13.24 -24.65 59.15
C PRO A 340 14.72 -24.62 59.56
N LYS A 341 15.58 -24.07 58.71
CA LYS A 341 16.96 -23.74 59.10
C LYS A 341 16.92 -22.40 59.80
N ASP A 342 16.97 -22.43 61.12
CA ASP A 342 17.08 -21.23 61.97
C ASP A 342 18.55 -20.75 62.05
N ASP A 343 19.33 -20.97 61.00
CA ASP A 343 20.75 -20.59 60.88
C ASP A 343 20.91 -19.07 60.70
N TYR A 344 19.82 -18.31 60.68
CA TYR A 344 19.85 -16.86 60.63
C TYR A 344 20.26 -16.33 62.00
N ALA A 345 21.35 -15.58 62.05
CA ALA A 345 21.70 -14.81 63.23
C ALA A 345 20.48 -13.99 63.67
N SER A 346 20.05 -14.16 64.92
CA SER A 346 18.90 -13.43 65.45
C SER A 346 19.08 -11.95 65.18
N PHE A 347 18.11 -11.32 64.52
CA PHE A 347 18.21 -9.91 64.20
C PHE A 347 18.18 -9.10 65.49
N ILE A 348 19.34 -8.52 65.85
CA ILE A 348 19.45 -7.61 66.99
C ILE A 348 19.19 -6.20 66.46
N LEU A 349 18.03 -5.65 66.81
CA LEU A 349 17.73 -4.25 66.55
C LEU A 349 18.68 -3.37 67.38
N ASN A 350 19.66 -2.76 66.72
CA ASN A 350 20.53 -1.78 67.35
C ASN A 350 20.01 -0.36 67.08
N GLN A 351 20.35 0.58 67.96
CA GLN A 351 19.92 1.97 67.83
C GLN A 351 20.37 2.61 66.51
N ASN A 352 21.55 2.25 66.01
CA ASN A 352 22.08 2.79 64.76
C ASN A 352 21.22 2.36 63.55
N TYR A 353 20.78 1.11 63.53
CA TYR A 353 19.89 0.54 62.52
C TYR A 353 18.52 1.21 62.59
N TRP A 354 17.99 1.46 63.80
CA TRP A 354 16.75 2.22 63.99
C TRP A 354 16.86 3.62 63.40
N ASN A 355 17.92 4.35 63.75
CA ASN A 355 18.16 5.71 63.25
C ASN A 355 18.26 5.73 61.72
N ILE A 356 19.03 4.81 61.13
CA ILE A 356 19.14 4.67 59.66
C ILE A 356 17.76 4.39 59.04
N LYS A 357 16.95 3.54 59.66
CA LYS A 357 15.61 3.20 59.15
C LYS A 357 14.66 4.39 59.21
N VAL A 358 14.65 5.13 60.32
CA VAL A 358 13.86 6.37 60.48
C VAL A 358 14.25 7.41 59.44
N GLN A 359 15.56 7.63 59.22
CA GLN A 359 16.05 8.56 58.20
C GLN A 359 15.64 8.15 56.78
N ASN A 360 15.72 6.86 56.45
CA ASN A 360 15.28 6.37 55.14
C ASN A 360 13.80 6.63 54.87
N TYR A 361 12.92 6.46 55.87
CA TYR A 361 11.50 6.79 55.73
C TYR A 361 11.27 8.29 55.55
N LEU A 362 11.97 9.11 56.34
CA LEU A 362 11.91 10.57 56.21
C LEU A 362 12.34 11.03 54.80
N GLU A 363 13.43 10.48 54.27
CA GLU A 363 13.88 10.78 52.91
C GLU A 363 12.89 10.32 51.84
N GLN A 364 12.27 9.16 52.02
CA GLN A 364 11.28 8.62 51.08
C GLN A 364 10.05 9.54 50.99
N ASP A 365 9.55 10.03 52.13
CA ASP A 365 8.40 10.92 52.17
C ASP A 365 8.74 12.32 51.64
N LYS A 366 9.94 12.84 51.94
CA LYS A 366 10.46 14.08 51.32
C LYS A 366 10.54 13.96 49.80
N LYS A 367 11.08 12.86 49.27
CA LYS A 367 11.13 12.60 47.81
C LYS A 367 9.75 12.54 47.16
N ARG A 368 8.71 12.20 47.92
CA ARG A 368 7.32 12.12 47.46
C ARG A 368 6.47 13.32 47.85
N ASN A 369 7.06 14.39 48.40
CA ASN A 369 6.38 15.60 48.86
C ASN A 369 5.20 15.31 49.82
N ARG A 370 5.37 14.35 50.74
CA ARG A 370 4.37 14.03 51.76
C ARG A 370 4.64 14.81 53.04
N ASP A 371 3.60 15.07 53.83
CA ASP A 371 3.74 15.69 55.15
C ASP A 371 4.50 14.75 56.08
N THR A 372 5.55 15.27 56.74
CA THR A 372 6.42 14.52 57.65
C THR A 372 6.22 14.91 59.12
N SER A 373 5.22 15.76 59.42
CA SER A 373 4.97 16.31 60.76
C SER A 373 4.74 15.22 61.83
N ASN A 374 4.15 14.10 61.42
CA ASN A 374 3.81 12.96 62.28
C ASN A 374 4.69 11.73 62.05
N ASN A 375 5.86 11.89 61.40
CA ASN A 375 6.76 10.78 61.20
C ASN A 375 7.42 10.37 62.53
N ILE A 376 7.68 9.07 62.66
CA ILE A 376 8.44 8.47 63.75
C ILE A 376 9.83 9.12 63.80
N LYS A 377 10.29 9.44 65.01
CA LYS A 377 11.58 10.08 65.29
C LYS A 377 12.57 9.07 65.83
N GLU A 378 13.85 9.40 65.78
CA GLU A 378 14.93 8.55 66.31
C GLU A 378 14.82 8.32 67.83
N SER A 379 14.09 9.21 68.52
CA SER A 379 13.83 9.18 69.97
C SER A 379 12.57 8.42 70.37
N ASP A 380 11.73 8.06 69.40
CA ASP A 380 10.56 7.21 69.61
C ASP A 380 11.00 5.73 69.61
#